data_AF-A0AA38P7R8-F1
#
_entry.id   AF-A0AA38P7R8-F1
#
_cell.length_a   1.000
_cell.length_b   1.000
_cell.length_c   1.000
_cell.angle_alpha   90.00
_cell.angle_beta   90.00
_cell.angle_gamma   90.00
#
_symmetry.space_group_name_H-M   'P 1'
#
loop_
_entity.id
_entity.type
_entity.pdbx_description
1 polymer ?
#
loop_
_entity_poly.entity_id
_entity_poly.type
_entity_poly.pdbx_seq_one_letter_code
_entity_poly.pdbx_strand_id
1 'polypeptide(L)'
;MADLSETVNVSDGITMTFEHQLRRIRIRGDADDEILNVPTHWHERHAEIITVIEGKLKVTLGGKVKICTPEDGGSFIPRGIPHALESLKGVPCVFTEETKPEEFSDTKELFFRNTFALPGGLAKARTLTLAQVFYHGDTYIVLPIHVAWLEKALVTILGGYVAHWLGYRLIHESLKKEL
;
A
#
# COMPACT_ATOMS: atom_id res chain seq x y z
N MET A 1 -6.38 4.26 -26.38
CA MET A 1 -5.53 4.49 -25.20
C MET A 1 -6.42 4.28 -23.98
N ALA A 2 -6.04 3.42 -23.04
CA ALA A 2 -6.89 3.13 -21.89
C ALA A 2 -6.65 4.18 -20.81
N ASP A 3 -7.70 4.91 -20.45
CA ASP A 3 -7.69 5.78 -19.27
C ASP A 3 -7.38 4.93 -18.03
N LEU A 4 -6.56 5.45 -17.11
CA LEU A 4 -6.30 4.76 -15.86
C LEU A 4 -7.59 4.79 -15.05
N SER A 5 -8.22 3.63 -14.85
CA SER A 5 -9.45 3.54 -14.07
C SER A 5 -9.25 4.18 -12.69
N GLU A 6 -10.24 4.98 -12.28
CA GLU A 6 -10.32 5.54 -10.93
C GLU A 6 -10.53 4.45 -9.89
N THR A 7 -11.18 3.34 -10.25
CA THR A 7 -11.38 2.19 -9.37
C THR A 7 -10.73 0.94 -9.94
N VAL A 8 -9.96 0.24 -9.11
CA VAL A 8 -9.29 -1.01 -9.45
C VAL A 8 -9.71 -2.13 -8.51
N ASN A 9 -9.78 -3.35 -9.05
CA ASN A 9 -9.92 -4.55 -8.23
C ASN A 9 -8.56 -4.88 -7.63
N VAL A 10 -8.50 -4.97 -6.30
CA VAL A 10 -7.28 -5.35 -5.56
C VAL A 10 -7.20 -6.86 -5.47
N SER A 11 -8.30 -7.48 -5.05
CA SER A 11 -8.52 -8.92 -5.08
C SER A 11 -10.02 -9.22 -4.94
N ASP A 12 -10.40 -10.49 -4.80
CA ASP A 12 -11.80 -10.89 -4.73
C ASP A 12 -12.51 -10.26 -3.52
N GLY A 13 -13.51 -9.42 -3.80
CA GLY A 13 -14.28 -8.68 -2.79
C GLY A 13 -13.62 -7.38 -2.32
N ILE A 14 -12.49 -6.97 -2.90
CA ILE A 14 -11.72 -5.79 -2.47
C ILE A 14 -11.46 -4.86 -3.64
N THR A 15 -11.92 -3.61 -3.53
CA THR A 15 -11.64 -2.56 -4.52
C THR A 15 -10.95 -1.37 -3.88
N MET A 16 -10.16 -0.66 -4.69
CA MET A 16 -9.58 0.62 -4.32
C MET A 16 -10.01 1.68 -5.34
N THR A 17 -10.52 2.80 -4.84
CA THR A 17 -10.84 3.99 -5.63
C THR A 17 -9.83 5.08 -5.31
N PHE A 18 -9.22 5.64 -6.34
CA PHE A 18 -8.30 6.77 -6.27
C PHE A 18 -9.09 8.07 -6.31
N GLU A 19 -9.12 8.78 -5.19
CA GLU A 19 -9.73 10.11 -5.03
C GLU A 19 -8.61 11.14 -4.86
N HIS A 20 -8.91 12.43 -4.98
CA HIS A 20 -7.90 13.47 -4.73
C HIS A 20 -7.34 13.32 -3.32
N GLN A 21 -6.03 13.03 -3.22
CA GLN A 21 -5.28 12.77 -1.99
C GLN A 21 -5.62 11.48 -1.20
N LEU A 22 -6.69 10.77 -1.58
CA LEU A 22 -7.22 9.65 -0.82
C LEU A 22 -7.23 8.37 -1.63
N ARG A 23 -7.04 7.24 -0.96
CA ARG A 23 -7.37 5.92 -1.48
C ARG A 23 -8.51 5.40 -0.66
N ARG A 24 -9.68 5.26 -1.27
CA ARG A 24 -10.82 4.62 -0.63
C ARG A 24 -10.78 3.13 -0.93
N ILE A 25 -10.65 2.33 0.11
CA ILE A 25 -10.67 0.87 0.02
C ILE A 25 -12.04 0.39 0.48
N ARG A 26 -12.68 -0.43 -0.34
CA ARG A 26 -13.95 -1.08 -0.03
C ARG A 26 -13.75 -2.59 0.00
N ILE A 27 -14.20 -3.19 1.09
CA ILE A 27 -14.18 -4.62 1.35
C ILE A 27 -15.63 -5.05 1.50
N ARG A 28 -16.09 -5.94 0.61
CA ARG A 28 -17.45 -6.45 0.62
C ARG A 28 -17.71 -7.36 1.83
N GLY A 29 -16.77 -8.25 2.14
CA GLY A 29 -16.81 -9.06 3.35
C GLY A 29 -17.73 -10.27 3.27
N ASP A 30 -17.93 -10.84 2.08
CA ASP A 30 -18.65 -12.11 1.94
C ASP A 30 -17.80 -13.29 2.43
N ALA A 31 -18.43 -14.45 2.67
CA ALA A 31 -17.76 -15.64 3.20
C ALA A 31 -16.62 -16.15 2.31
N ASP A 32 -16.75 -15.99 0.99
CA ASP A 32 -15.77 -16.44 0.00
C ASP A 32 -14.75 -15.34 -0.38
N ASP A 33 -14.93 -14.10 0.09
CA ASP A 33 -14.03 -12.98 -0.24
C ASP A 33 -12.65 -13.13 0.39
N GLU A 34 -11.64 -12.59 -0.27
CA GLU A 34 -10.31 -12.50 0.33
C GLU A 34 -10.27 -11.51 1.50
N ILE A 35 -9.30 -11.70 2.38
CA ILE A 35 -8.99 -10.75 3.45
C ILE A 35 -7.94 -9.79 2.92
N LEU A 36 -8.19 -8.48 3.03
CA LEU A 36 -7.13 -7.49 2.88
C LEU A 36 -6.06 -7.77 3.93
N ASN A 37 -4.84 -8.07 3.49
CA ASN A 37 -3.68 -8.24 4.34
C ASN A 37 -2.53 -7.41 3.79
N VAL A 38 -2.26 -6.27 4.43
CA VAL A 38 -1.10 -5.42 4.16
C VAL A 38 -0.03 -5.76 5.21
N PRO A 39 1.07 -6.44 4.81
CA PRO A 39 2.10 -6.89 5.74
C PRO A 39 2.76 -5.74 6.51
N THR A 40 3.48 -6.06 7.59
CA THR A 40 4.21 -5.05 8.37
C THR A 40 5.26 -4.35 7.51
N HIS A 41 5.12 -3.04 7.39
CA HIS A 41 6.00 -2.17 6.62
C HIS A 41 6.14 -0.80 7.27
N TRP A 42 7.01 0.03 6.72
CA TRP A 42 7.16 1.43 7.13
C TRP A 42 7.56 2.31 5.94
N HIS A 43 7.42 3.62 6.15
CA HIS A 43 7.68 4.66 5.17
C HIS A 43 8.64 5.70 5.75
N GLU A 44 9.61 6.16 4.97
CA GLU A 44 10.58 7.16 5.45
C GLU A 44 10.07 8.58 5.23
N ARG A 45 9.46 8.83 4.07
CA ARG A 45 9.19 10.17 3.54
C ARG A 45 7.78 10.66 3.86
N HIS A 46 6.85 9.76 4.16
CA HIS A 46 5.46 10.11 4.41
C HIS A 46 4.89 9.43 5.65
N ALA A 47 3.96 10.13 6.30
CA ALA A 47 3.06 9.58 7.30
C ALA A 47 1.75 9.18 6.61
N GLU A 48 0.97 8.35 7.29
CA GLU A 48 -0.35 7.95 6.81
C GLU A 48 -1.43 8.28 7.84
N ILE A 49 -2.65 8.53 7.35
CA ILE A 49 -3.85 8.62 8.17
C ILE A 49 -4.83 7.58 7.63
N ILE A 50 -5.15 6.59 8.46
CA ILE A 50 -6.11 5.54 8.14
C ILE A 50 -7.42 5.85 8.85
N THR A 51 -8.48 6.14 8.09
CA THR A 51 -9.79 6.48 8.63
C THR A 51 -10.82 5.43 8.22
N VAL A 52 -11.38 4.72 9.19
CA VAL A 52 -12.49 3.79 8.94
C VAL A 52 -13.77 4.62 8.76
N ILE A 53 -14.48 4.39 7.67
CA ILE A 53 -15.75 5.04 7.35
C ILE A 53 -16.92 4.12 7.73
N GLU A 54 -16.77 2.83 7.46
CA GLU A 54 -17.76 1.79 7.78
C GLU A 54 -17.06 0.50 8.23
N GLY A 55 -17.68 -0.23 9.16
CA GLY A 55 -17.20 -1.54 9.58
C GLY A 55 -16.00 -1.48 10.54
N LYS A 56 -15.04 -2.38 10.35
CA LYS A 56 -13.90 -2.56 11.26
C LYS A 56 -12.63 -2.91 10.50
N LEU A 57 -11.52 -2.29 10.90
CA LEU A 57 -10.19 -2.59 10.35
C LEU A 57 -9.22 -2.87 11.50
N LYS A 58 -8.44 -3.95 11.40
CA LYS A 58 -7.36 -4.22 12.35
C LYS A 58 -6.11 -3.44 11.89
N VAL A 59 -5.68 -2.49 12.72
CA VAL A 59 -4.47 -1.70 12.52
C VAL A 59 -3.44 -2.14 13.56
N THR A 60 -2.27 -2.54 13.10
CA THR A 60 -1.11 -2.77 13.96
C THR A 60 -0.17 -1.60 13.83
N LEU A 61 0.22 -0.96 14.93
CA LEU A 61 1.14 0.18 14.95
C LEU A 61 2.19 -0.03 16.05
N GLY A 62 3.46 -0.12 15.67
CA GLY A 62 4.57 -0.35 16.62
C GLY A 62 4.37 -1.60 17.49
N GLY A 63 3.81 -2.67 16.92
CA GLY A 63 3.50 -3.92 17.61
C GLY A 63 2.21 -3.92 18.44
N LYS A 64 1.51 -2.79 18.55
CA LYS A 64 0.21 -2.71 19.23
C LYS A 64 -0.92 -2.91 18.22
N VAL A 65 -1.83 -3.81 18.52
CA VAL A 65 -3.01 -4.09 17.69
C VAL A 65 -4.21 -3.31 18.21
N LYS A 66 -4.90 -2.60 17.32
CA LYS A 66 -6.19 -1.95 17.57
C LYS A 66 -7.18 -2.35 16.49
N ILE A 67 -8.42 -2.65 16.88
CA ILE A 67 -9.54 -2.71 15.94
C ILE A 67 -10.10 -1.30 15.85
N CYS A 68 -9.91 -0.65 14.71
CA CYS A 68 -10.40 0.69 14.43
C CYS A 68 -11.82 0.62 13.85
N THR A 69 -12.63 1.59 14.27
CA THR A 69 -14.03 1.80 13.92
C THR A 69 -14.24 3.26 13.50
N PRO A 70 -15.38 3.64 12.89
CA PRO A 70 -15.65 5.04 12.55
C PRO A 70 -15.56 6.01 13.74
N GLU A 71 -15.89 5.54 14.94
CA GLU A 71 -15.87 6.34 16.17
C GLU A 71 -14.45 6.67 16.66
N ASP A 72 -13.43 5.93 16.19
CA ASP A 72 -12.04 6.16 16.56
C ASP A 72 -11.39 7.34 15.82
N GLY A 73 -12.03 7.85 14.77
CA GLY A 73 -11.45 8.85 13.87
C GLY A 73 -10.26 8.30 13.06
N GLY A 74 -9.39 9.21 12.63
CA GLY A 74 -8.20 8.87 11.84
C GLY A 74 -7.07 8.29 12.71
N SER A 75 -6.64 7.07 12.40
CA SER A 75 -5.43 6.48 12.97
C SER A 75 -4.19 7.05 12.28
N PHE A 76 -3.49 7.95 12.97
CA PHE A 76 -2.25 8.55 12.48
C PHE A 76 -1.07 7.58 12.64
N ILE A 77 -0.37 7.33 11.53
CA ILE A 77 0.81 6.47 11.42
C ILE A 77 2.01 7.36 11.12
N PRO A 78 2.88 7.63 12.10
CA PRO A 78 4.05 8.47 11.88
C PRO A 78 5.07 7.83 10.94
N ARG A 79 5.87 8.68 10.28
CA ARG A 79 7.04 8.26 9.49
C ARG A 79 7.96 7.36 10.32
N GLY A 80 8.51 6.34 9.67
CA GLY A 80 9.47 5.42 10.29
C GLY A 80 8.86 4.40 11.24
N ILE A 81 7.54 4.42 11.47
CA ILE A 81 6.89 3.50 12.40
C ILE A 81 6.35 2.28 11.66
N PRO A 82 6.79 1.06 12.02
CA PRO A 82 6.20 -0.18 11.55
C PRO A 82 4.68 -0.25 11.76
N HIS A 83 3.96 -0.57 10.71
CA HIS A 83 2.51 -0.76 10.76
C HIS A 83 2.03 -1.82 9.76
N ALA A 84 0.85 -2.37 10.03
CA ALA A 84 0.18 -3.36 9.18
C ALA A 84 -1.34 -3.14 9.23
N LEU A 85 -2.03 -3.51 8.16
CA LEU A 85 -3.49 -3.41 8.04
C LEU A 85 -4.07 -4.78 7.69
N GLU A 86 -5.13 -5.17 8.38
CA GLU A 86 -5.81 -6.43 8.14
C GLU A 86 -7.33 -6.22 8.25
N SER A 87 -8.08 -6.70 7.26
CA SER A 87 -9.53 -6.74 7.36
C SER A 87 -10.02 -7.94 8.17
N LEU A 88 -11.24 -7.88 8.69
CA LEU A 88 -11.83 -9.00 9.43
C LEU A 88 -12.65 -9.87 8.47
N LYS A 89 -12.39 -11.19 8.43
CA LYS A 89 -13.12 -12.13 7.58
C LYS A 89 -14.63 -12.03 7.84
N GLY A 90 -15.41 -11.93 6.77
CA GLY A 90 -16.88 -11.86 6.87
C GLY A 90 -17.42 -10.49 7.33
N VAL A 91 -16.58 -9.47 7.44
CA VAL A 91 -16.98 -8.14 7.91
C VAL A 91 -16.78 -7.12 6.79
N PRO A 92 -17.87 -6.48 6.28
CA PRO A 92 -17.72 -5.38 5.34
C PRO A 92 -16.95 -4.23 5.99
N CYS A 93 -16.08 -3.58 5.21
CA CYS A 93 -15.33 -2.43 5.68
C CYS A 93 -15.09 -1.43 4.57
N VAL A 94 -15.24 -0.15 4.88
CA VAL A 94 -14.79 0.95 4.02
C VAL A 94 -13.83 1.80 4.83
N PHE A 95 -12.65 2.06 4.31
CA PHE A 95 -11.69 2.96 4.94
C PHE A 95 -10.95 3.78 3.88
N THR A 96 -10.38 4.90 4.31
CA THR A 96 -9.53 5.75 3.47
C THR A 96 -8.11 5.76 3.99
N GLU A 97 -7.16 5.82 3.06
CA GLU A 97 -5.76 6.08 3.33
C GLU A 97 -5.37 7.44 2.72
N GLU A 98 -4.87 8.32 3.57
CA GLU A 98 -4.31 9.62 3.21
C GLU A 98 -2.82 9.64 3.54
N THR A 99 -2.01 10.29 2.70
CA THR A 99 -0.57 10.46 2.93
C THR A 99 -0.21 11.91 3.26
N LYS A 100 0.64 12.12 4.27
CA LYS A 100 1.23 13.45 4.58
C LYS A 100 2.76 13.44 4.40
N PRO A 101 3.33 14.39 3.63
CA PRO A 101 2.69 15.59 3.10
C PRO A 101 1.95 15.30 1.78
N GLU A 102 1.08 16.22 1.35
CA GLU A 102 0.14 15.99 0.25
C GLU A 102 0.83 15.76 -1.10
N GLU A 103 2.02 16.32 -1.30
CA GLU A 103 2.80 16.14 -2.53
C GLU A 103 3.27 14.68 -2.71
N PHE A 104 3.21 13.87 -1.66
CA PHE A 104 3.50 12.43 -1.76
C PHE A 104 2.34 11.63 -2.34
N SER A 105 1.15 12.24 -2.49
CA SER A 105 -0.03 11.52 -2.91
C SER A 105 0.15 10.85 -4.28
N ASP A 106 0.62 11.55 -5.30
CA ASP A 106 0.84 10.96 -6.64
C ASP A 106 1.82 9.77 -6.60
N THR A 107 2.85 9.85 -5.75
CA THR A 107 3.83 8.77 -5.58
C THR A 107 3.16 7.53 -4.99
N LYS A 108 2.28 7.71 -4.00
CA LYS A 108 1.54 6.61 -3.39
C LYS A 108 0.50 5.98 -4.33
N GLU A 109 -0.16 6.79 -5.16
CA GLU A 109 -1.03 6.24 -6.21
C GLU A 109 -0.25 5.41 -7.22
N LEU A 110 0.90 5.91 -7.70
CA LEU A 110 1.79 5.15 -8.59
C LEU A 110 2.25 3.84 -7.96
N PHE A 111 2.54 3.83 -6.65
CA PHE A 111 2.87 2.62 -5.91
C PHE A 111 1.72 1.59 -6.00
N PHE A 112 0.49 1.98 -5.70
CA PHE A 112 -0.65 1.07 -5.76
C PHE A 112 -0.94 0.58 -7.17
N ARG A 113 -0.94 1.48 -8.16
CA ARG A 113 -1.16 1.11 -9.57
C ARG A 113 -0.12 0.11 -10.07
N ASN A 114 1.16 0.32 -9.76
CA ASN A 114 2.20 -0.64 -10.13
C ASN A 114 2.08 -1.96 -9.35
N THR A 115 1.72 -1.90 -8.06
CA THR A 115 1.52 -3.09 -7.22
C THR A 115 0.40 -3.98 -7.77
N PHE A 116 -0.74 -3.40 -8.14
CA PHE A 116 -1.89 -4.15 -8.66
C PHE A 116 -1.73 -4.56 -10.12
N ALA A 117 -0.80 -3.94 -10.85
CA ALA A 117 -0.44 -4.36 -12.20
C ALA A 117 0.57 -5.53 -12.24
N LEU A 118 1.11 -5.98 -11.08
CA LEU A 118 2.05 -7.10 -11.02
C LEU A 118 1.40 -8.40 -11.52
N PRO A 119 1.98 -9.09 -12.51
CA PRO A 119 1.44 -10.35 -13.02
C PRO A 119 1.31 -11.40 -11.93
N GLY A 120 0.08 -11.87 -11.68
CA GLY A 120 -0.21 -12.85 -10.63
C GLY A 120 -0.22 -12.30 -9.21
N GLY A 121 -0.19 -10.98 -9.04
CA GLY A 121 -0.27 -10.29 -7.75
C GLY A 121 1.04 -10.33 -6.93
N LEU A 122 1.00 -9.74 -5.74
CA LEU A 122 2.15 -9.64 -4.82
C LEU A 122 2.80 -10.99 -4.53
N ALA A 123 2.01 -12.06 -4.38
CA ALA A 123 2.50 -13.40 -4.03
C ALA A 123 3.33 -14.07 -5.13
N LYS A 124 3.12 -13.69 -6.40
CA LYS A 124 3.85 -14.26 -7.56
C LYS A 124 4.84 -13.27 -8.17
N ALA A 125 4.90 -12.05 -7.63
CA ALA A 125 5.78 -11.01 -8.13
C ALA A 125 7.25 -11.44 -8.03
N ARG A 126 8.00 -11.21 -9.11
CA ARG A 126 9.46 -11.43 -9.11
C ARG A 126 10.09 -10.47 -8.11
N THR A 127 11.03 -10.95 -7.30
CA THR A 127 11.64 -10.18 -6.21
C THR A 127 12.19 -8.82 -6.65
N LEU A 128 12.85 -8.74 -7.81
CA LEU A 128 13.40 -7.48 -8.32
C LEU A 128 12.33 -6.50 -8.80
N THR A 129 11.26 -6.99 -9.44
CA THR A 129 10.12 -6.16 -9.82
C THR A 129 9.44 -5.59 -8.58
N LEU A 130 9.22 -6.43 -7.55
CA LEU A 130 8.62 -5.99 -6.30
C LEU A 130 9.51 -4.98 -5.56
N ALA A 131 10.81 -5.25 -5.47
CA ALA A 131 11.76 -4.33 -4.85
C ALA A 131 11.80 -2.97 -5.57
N GLN A 132 11.64 -2.95 -6.89
CA GLN A 132 11.56 -1.71 -7.67
C GLN A 132 10.29 -0.91 -7.33
N VAL A 133 9.12 -1.56 -7.28
CA VAL A 133 7.86 -0.91 -6.85
C VAL A 133 8.01 -0.33 -5.44
N PHE A 134 8.60 -1.09 -4.52
CA PHE A 134 8.84 -0.65 -3.13
C PHE A 134 9.81 0.53 -3.04
N TYR A 135 10.88 0.51 -3.81
CA TYR A 135 11.85 1.60 -3.88
C TYR A 135 11.19 2.91 -4.32
N HIS A 136 10.39 2.89 -5.40
CA HIS A 136 9.72 4.09 -5.89
C HIS A 136 8.54 4.51 -5.01
N GLY A 137 7.90 3.57 -4.31
CA GLY A 137 6.76 3.81 -3.42
C GLY A 137 7.12 4.12 -1.96
N ASP A 138 8.40 4.35 -1.64
CA ASP A 138 8.87 4.61 -0.26
C ASP A 138 8.40 3.53 0.74
N THR A 139 8.41 2.26 0.34
CA THR A 139 7.89 1.15 1.15
C THR A 139 8.99 0.19 1.54
N TYR A 140 9.12 -0.08 2.84
CA TYR A 140 10.14 -0.97 3.38
C TYR A 140 9.51 -2.07 4.22
N ILE A 141 9.75 -3.34 3.87
CA ILE A 141 9.24 -4.49 4.63
C ILE A 141 10.08 -4.67 5.90
N VAL A 142 9.40 -4.89 7.01
CA VAL A 142 10.05 -5.09 8.31
C VAL A 142 10.66 -6.49 8.40
N LEU A 143 11.96 -6.55 8.69
CA LEU A 143 12.67 -7.78 9.02
C LEU A 143 12.36 -8.22 10.46
N PRO A 144 12.57 -9.49 10.85
CA PRO A 144 12.14 -10.01 12.16
C PRO A 144 12.62 -9.22 13.39
N ILE A 145 13.77 -8.54 13.29
CA ILE A 145 14.36 -7.74 14.38
C ILE A 145 14.23 -6.22 14.18
N HIS A 146 13.53 -5.79 13.13
CA HIS A 146 13.37 -4.41 12.68
C HIS A 146 14.66 -3.56 12.72
N VAL A 147 15.38 -3.53 11.59
CA VAL A 147 16.60 -2.72 11.44
C VAL A 147 16.40 -1.78 10.25
N ALA A 148 15.80 -0.62 10.51
CA ALA A 148 15.31 0.31 9.48
C ALA A 148 16.37 0.64 8.41
N TRP A 149 17.61 0.93 8.79
CA TRP A 149 18.65 1.26 7.82
C TRP A 149 18.98 0.08 6.88
N LEU A 150 18.92 -1.16 7.39
CA LEU A 150 19.20 -2.38 6.63
C LEU A 150 18.04 -2.70 5.68
N GLU A 151 16.81 -2.55 6.15
CA GLU A 151 15.58 -2.70 5.35
C GLU A 151 15.56 -1.71 4.18
N LYS A 152 15.89 -0.45 4.47
CA LYS A 152 16.05 0.59 3.46
C LYS A 152 17.17 0.27 2.48
N ALA A 153 18.34 -0.14 2.98
CA ALA A 153 19.47 -0.50 2.14
C ALA A 153 19.12 -1.66 1.19
N LEU A 154 18.42 -2.69 1.67
CA LEU A 154 17.98 -3.82 0.87
C LEU A 154 17.08 -3.39 -0.29
N VAL A 155 16.03 -2.62 -0.01
CA VAL A 155 15.11 -2.11 -1.04
C VAL A 155 15.84 -1.19 -2.02
N THR A 156 16.70 -0.32 -1.51
CA THR A 156 17.47 0.63 -2.33
C THR A 156 18.44 -0.09 -3.27
N ILE A 157 19.20 -1.07 -2.78
CA ILE A 157 20.16 -1.84 -3.57
C ILE A 157 19.41 -2.67 -4.62
N LEU A 158 18.39 -3.41 -4.22
CA LEU A 158 17.68 -4.30 -5.14
C LEU A 158 16.83 -3.54 -6.15
N GLY A 159 16.00 -2.61 -5.70
CA GLY A 159 15.05 -1.88 -6.54
C GLY A 159 15.65 -0.69 -7.29
N GLY A 160 16.54 0.06 -6.64
CA GLY A 160 17.14 1.26 -7.21
C GLY A 160 18.35 0.99 -8.09
N TYR A 161 19.22 0.05 -7.71
CA TYR A 161 20.47 -0.22 -8.42
C TYR A 161 20.42 -1.50 -9.26
N VAL A 162 20.17 -2.65 -8.65
CA VAL A 162 20.24 -3.96 -9.33
C VAL A 162 19.15 -4.09 -10.39
N ALA A 163 17.89 -3.80 -10.04
CA ALA A 163 16.77 -3.85 -10.99
C ALA A 163 16.99 -2.87 -12.15
N HIS A 164 17.42 -1.64 -11.86
CA HIS A 164 17.72 -0.64 -12.88
C HIS A 164 18.84 -1.10 -13.83
N TRP A 165 19.96 -1.61 -13.29
CA TRP A 165 21.08 -2.11 -14.09
C TRP A 165 20.69 -3.29 -14.99
N LEU A 166 19.76 -4.13 -14.52
CA LEU A 166 19.21 -5.25 -15.29
C LEU A 166 18.05 -4.84 -16.23
N GLY A 167 17.76 -3.55 -16.36
CA GLY A 167 16.77 -3.02 -17.31
C GLY A 167 15.31 -3.18 -16.88
N TYR A 168 15.04 -3.45 -15.60
CA TYR A 168 13.66 -3.48 -15.08
C TYR A 168 13.05 -2.08 -15.07
N ARG A 169 11.75 -2.00 -15.37
CA ARG A 169 10.98 -0.75 -15.35
C ARG A 169 9.65 -0.96 -14.64
N LEU A 170 9.12 0.14 -14.09
CA LEU A 170 7.74 0.20 -13.62
C LEU A 170 6.78 0.07 -14.80
N ILE A 171 5.60 -0.49 -14.55
CA ILE A 171 4.52 -0.59 -15.54
C ILE A 171 3.91 0.80 -15.77
N HIS A 172 3.79 1.58 -14.70
CA HIS A 172 3.33 2.97 -14.73
C HIS A 172 4.43 3.88 -14.20
N GLU A 173 5.05 4.67 -15.08
CA GLU A 173 6.11 5.63 -14.72
C GLU A 173 5.55 7.01 -14.33
N SER A 174 4.34 7.36 -14.77
CA SER A 174 3.67 8.62 -14.41
C SER A 174 2.15 8.48 -14.38
N LEU A 175 1.47 9.39 -13.66
CA LEU A 175 0.01 9.53 -13.69
C LEU A 175 -0.48 10.38 -14.88
N LYS A 176 0.44 11.01 -15.62
CA LYS A 176 0.07 11.84 -16.76
C LYS A 176 -0.41 10.93 -17.90
N LYS A 177 -1.53 11.30 -18.49
CA LYS A 177 -1.91 10.83 -19.82
C LYS A 177 -0.82 11.33 -20.77
N GLU A 178 -0.05 10.44 -21.37
CA GLU A 178 0.80 10.85 -22.50
C GLU A 178 -0.15 11.32 -23.62
N LEU A 179 0.01 12.60 -23.99
CA LEU A 179 -0.80 13.31 -24.99
C LEU A 179 -0.48 12.83 -26.41
#